data_AF-R0B972-F1
#
_entry.id   AF-R0B972-F1
#
_cell.length_a   1.000
_cell.length_b   1.000
_cell.length_c   1.000
_cell.angle_alpha   90.00
_cell.angle_beta   90.00
_cell.angle_gamma   90.00
#
_symmetry.space_group_name_H-M   'P 1'
#
loop_
_entity.id
_entity.type
_entity.pdbx_description
1 polymer ?
#
loop_
_entity_poly.entity_id
_entity_poly.type
_entity_poly.pdbx_seq_one_letter_code
_entity_poly.pdbx_strand_id
1 'polypeptide(L)'
;MELSDRMPVGYRGITWLMALLGAVVMVISIWGCAAGQRPPESENTPVLSQEGKDERLLVVTTIFPYYDFVRQIAGDKVKLKLVVPAGMDSHSFEPTPADMIAMQEADVLICNGGEMEQWVKKVLGSLDTSHMKVLTMMDYVDVVEEEHVEGMEENEHHHEDVYEEDGHEKDDHEEEDGHEMHIEYDEHIWTSPVNAQAIVKIISRTLAEAAPGEQSRFEANTQAYLQELEDLDSQFRQVADQGRLHMIVVADKFPFRYFADEYGLSYRAAFSGCSGDTEPSASTIAYLIDKVKEDRIPAVYYLELSSHRTAEIIQEETGAAPLLLHSCHNVTRKQFDEGVTYLQLMRQNVENLRYGLE
;
A
#
# COMPACT_ATOMS: atom_id res chain seq x y z
N MET A 1 23.81 -21.35 51.06
CA MET A 1 22.47 -21.05 51.58
C MET A 1 21.48 -21.54 50.50
N GLU A 2 21.42 -22.81 50.09
CA GLU A 2 21.28 -24.08 50.82
C GLU A 2 20.18 -24.03 51.89
N LEU A 3 19.26 -24.99 52.03
CA LEU A 3 18.72 -26.10 51.22
C LEU A 3 17.73 -26.79 52.20
N SER A 4 16.68 -27.38 51.64
CA SER A 4 16.02 -28.61 52.14
C SER A 4 15.21 -28.52 53.46
N ASP A 5 13.94 -28.91 53.41
CA ASP A 5 13.41 -30.25 53.71
C ASP A 5 13.05 -30.45 55.18
N ARG A 6 11.80 -30.89 55.41
CA ARG A 6 11.51 -32.22 55.98
C ARG A 6 10.00 -32.46 56.13
N MET A 7 9.57 -33.56 55.53
CA MET A 7 8.34 -34.33 55.79
C MET A 7 8.41 -35.06 57.17
N PRO A 8 7.65 -36.15 57.47
CA PRO A 8 6.26 -36.59 57.20
C PRO A 8 5.53 -37.16 58.47
N VAL A 9 4.39 -37.86 58.24
CA VAL A 9 3.79 -39.01 58.97
C VAL A 9 2.61 -38.65 59.88
N GLY A 10 1.43 -39.32 59.86
CA GLY A 10 0.95 -40.53 59.18
C GLY A 10 -0.28 -41.11 59.90
N TYR A 11 -0.73 -42.29 59.43
CA TYR A 11 -1.74 -43.24 59.97
C TYR A 11 -3.22 -43.05 59.54
N ARG A 12 -3.74 -43.86 58.59
CA ARG A 12 -4.34 -45.23 58.71
C ARG A 12 -5.63 -45.21 59.56
N GLY A 13 -6.85 -45.49 59.09
CA GLY A 13 -7.37 -46.59 58.27
C GLY A 13 -8.23 -47.51 59.15
N ILE A 14 -9.53 -47.75 58.83
CA ILE A 14 -10.50 -48.79 59.32
C ILE A 14 -11.90 -48.39 58.77
N THR A 15 -12.35 -48.94 57.64
CA THR A 15 -13.25 -50.10 57.46
C THR A 15 -14.70 -49.95 57.97
N TRP A 16 -15.64 -50.01 57.01
CA TRP A 16 -16.96 -50.65 57.03
C TRP A 16 -17.92 -50.43 58.21
N LEU A 17 -19.08 -49.81 57.96
CA LEU A 17 -20.34 -50.33 58.50
C LEU A 17 -21.55 -49.93 57.64
N MET A 18 -22.22 -50.96 57.14
CA MET A 18 -23.46 -50.97 56.37
C MET A 18 -24.68 -50.50 57.18
N ALA A 19 -25.67 -49.98 56.44
CA ALA A 19 -27.11 -50.25 56.55
C ALA A 19 -27.87 -49.86 57.84
N LEU A 20 -28.72 -48.84 57.68
CA LEU A 20 -30.07 -48.74 58.25
C LEU A 20 -30.95 -48.25 57.08
N LEU A 21 -31.70 -49.12 56.38
CA LEU A 21 -33.06 -49.59 56.72
C LEU A 21 -33.93 -48.42 57.25
N GLY A 22 -35.07 -48.07 56.67
CA GLY A 22 -36.04 -48.87 55.94
C GLY A 22 -37.40 -48.68 56.64
N ALA A 23 -38.38 -48.12 55.92
CA ALA A 23 -39.82 -47.96 56.22
C ALA A 23 -40.26 -46.63 55.54
N VAL A 24 -41.28 -46.49 54.69
CA VAL A 24 -42.58 -47.16 54.59
C VAL A 24 -43.08 -47.08 53.14
N VAL A 25 -43.73 -48.17 52.74
CA VAL A 25 -44.49 -48.43 51.53
C VAL A 25 -45.84 -47.68 51.53
N MET A 26 -46.14 -47.00 50.42
CA MET A 26 -47.42 -47.02 49.66
C MET A 26 -48.78 -46.92 50.40
N VAL A 27 -49.47 -45.79 50.23
CA VAL A 27 -50.95 -45.62 50.19
C VAL A 27 -51.24 -44.55 49.13
N ILE A 28 -51.58 -44.94 47.89
CA ILE A 28 -52.94 -45.07 47.31
C ILE A 28 -53.69 -43.73 47.16
N SER A 29 -53.65 -43.24 45.91
CA SER A 29 -54.78 -42.81 45.06
C SER A 29 -55.77 -41.73 45.52
N ILE A 30 -55.95 -40.68 44.69
CA ILE A 30 -57.18 -40.40 43.89
C ILE A 30 -57.12 -38.94 43.33
N TRP A 31 -57.16 -38.85 41.99
CA TRP A 31 -57.62 -37.74 41.12
C TRP A 31 -56.72 -36.48 41.02
N GLY A 32 -56.49 -35.87 39.86
CA GLY A 32 -57.24 -35.93 38.61
C GLY A 32 -56.39 -35.67 37.36
N CYS A 33 -56.90 -36.18 36.26
CA CYS A 33 -56.49 -35.88 34.91
C CYS A 33 -56.86 -34.42 34.56
N ALA A 34 -55.93 -33.66 33.98
CA ALA A 34 -56.18 -32.86 32.77
C ALA A 34 -54.93 -32.08 32.32
N ALA A 35 -54.49 -32.39 31.10
CA ALA A 35 -53.78 -31.53 30.15
C ALA A 35 -52.48 -30.82 30.61
N GLY A 36 -51.35 -31.46 30.34
CA GLY A 36 -50.03 -30.83 30.32
C GLY A 36 -49.06 -31.63 29.47
N GLN A 37 -49.22 -31.59 28.15
CA GLN A 37 -48.19 -32.07 27.23
C GLN A 37 -46.94 -31.19 27.43
N ARG A 38 -45.88 -31.76 27.99
CA ARG A 38 -44.54 -31.17 27.92
C ARG A 38 -44.14 -31.09 26.43
N PRO A 39 -43.66 -29.94 25.94
CA PRO A 39 -43.06 -29.90 24.61
C PRO A 39 -41.80 -30.79 24.61
N PRO A 40 -41.46 -31.40 23.47
CA PRO A 40 -40.26 -32.24 23.37
C PRO A 40 -39.02 -31.37 23.60
N GLU A 41 -38.03 -31.95 24.27
CA GLU A 41 -36.65 -31.46 24.31
C GLU A 41 -36.19 -31.19 22.87
N SER A 42 -36.09 -29.91 22.50
CA SER A 42 -35.42 -29.51 21.28
C SER A 42 -33.92 -29.67 21.54
N GLU A 43 -33.30 -30.62 20.83
CA GLU A 43 -31.87 -30.58 20.59
C GLU A 43 -31.53 -29.18 20.07
N ASN A 44 -30.91 -28.36 20.91
CA ASN A 44 -30.23 -27.16 20.46
C ASN A 44 -28.96 -27.62 19.74
N THR A 45 -29.11 -28.17 18.54
CA THR A 45 -28.06 -28.03 17.54
C THR A 45 -27.93 -26.53 17.31
N PRO A 46 -26.76 -25.91 17.54
CA PRO A 46 -26.58 -24.54 17.10
C PRO A 46 -26.83 -24.58 15.58
N VAL A 47 -27.93 -23.96 15.15
CA VAL A 47 -28.07 -23.57 13.76
C VAL A 47 -26.93 -22.59 13.58
N LEU A 48 -25.82 -23.08 13.03
CA LEU A 48 -24.85 -22.24 12.37
C LEU A 48 -25.68 -21.42 11.40
N SER A 49 -25.96 -20.17 11.75
CA SER A 49 -26.28 -19.17 10.76
C SER A 49 -25.17 -19.32 9.73
N GLN A 50 -25.50 -19.84 8.55
CA GLN A 50 -24.67 -19.60 7.39
C GLN A 50 -24.59 -18.08 7.32
N GLU A 51 -23.47 -17.51 7.78
CA GLU A 51 -23.10 -16.18 7.36
C GLU A 51 -23.20 -16.22 5.84
N GLY A 52 -24.20 -15.54 5.29
CA GLY A 52 -24.36 -15.44 3.85
C GLY A 52 -23.02 -14.97 3.30
N LYS A 53 -22.43 -15.76 2.41
CA LYS A 53 -21.13 -15.46 1.82
C LYS A 53 -21.24 -14.05 1.27
N ASP A 54 -20.51 -13.10 1.83
CA ASP A 54 -20.62 -11.70 1.45
C ASP A 54 -20.26 -11.60 -0.05
N GLU A 55 -21.28 -11.33 -0.86
CA GLU A 55 -21.25 -11.41 -2.33
C GLU A 55 -20.64 -10.16 -2.98
N ARG A 56 -20.17 -9.19 -2.17
CA ARG A 56 -19.46 -8.02 -2.69
C ARG A 56 -18.17 -8.43 -3.38
N LEU A 57 -17.92 -7.79 -4.52
CA LEU A 57 -16.69 -7.90 -5.30
C LEU A 57 -15.47 -7.66 -4.40
N LEU A 58 -14.52 -8.60 -4.40
CA LEU A 58 -13.24 -8.47 -3.72
C LEU A 58 -12.24 -7.78 -4.65
N VAL A 59 -11.89 -6.55 -4.29
CA VAL A 59 -10.87 -5.74 -4.95
C VAL A 59 -9.62 -5.72 -4.08
N VAL A 60 -8.51 -6.13 -4.67
CA VAL A 60 -7.19 -6.11 -4.03
C VAL A 60 -6.32 -5.12 -4.77
N THR A 61 -5.72 -4.19 -4.04
CA THR A 61 -4.83 -3.16 -4.57
C THR A 61 -3.46 -3.31 -3.95
N THR A 62 -2.39 -3.07 -4.70
CA THR A 62 -1.02 -3.19 -4.18
C THR A 62 -0.64 -2.02 -3.28
N ILE A 63 -0.78 -0.79 -3.77
CA ILE A 63 -0.36 0.45 -3.10
C ILE A 63 -1.53 1.40 -2.76
N PHE A 64 -1.27 2.39 -1.91
CA PHE A 64 -2.28 3.29 -1.35
C PHE A 64 -3.08 4.12 -2.39
N PRO A 65 -2.48 4.68 -3.45
CA PRO A 65 -3.23 5.48 -4.44
C PRO A 65 -4.40 4.69 -5.03
N TYR A 66 -4.17 3.43 -5.43
CA TYR A 66 -5.20 2.57 -6.00
C TYR A 66 -6.25 2.17 -4.98
N TYR A 67 -5.84 1.90 -3.74
CA TYR A 67 -6.76 1.68 -2.64
C TYR A 67 -7.71 2.87 -2.48
N ASP A 68 -7.17 4.08 -2.41
CA ASP A 68 -8.01 5.26 -2.24
C ASP A 68 -8.90 5.51 -3.46
N PHE A 69 -8.39 5.36 -4.69
CA PHE A 69 -9.21 5.51 -5.90
C PHE A 69 -10.39 4.55 -5.92
N VAL A 70 -10.17 3.28 -5.58
CA VAL A 70 -11.27 2.31 -5.44
C VAL A 70 -12.22 2.72 -4.30
N ARG A 71 -11.69 3.21 -3.18
CA ARG A 71 -12.51 3.70 -2.07
C ARG A 71 -13.41 4.88 -2.48
N GLN A 72 -12.91 5.82 -3.29
CA GLN A 72 -13.70 6.95 -3.80
C GLN A 72 -14.79 6.50 -4.78
N ILE A 73 -14.47 5.54 -5.67
CA ILE A 73 -15.40 5.06 -6.70
C ILE A 73 -16.47 4.14 -6.08
N ALA A 74 -16.03 3.14 -5.31
CA ALA A 74 -16.88 2.02 -4.91
C ALA A 74 -17.27 2.05 -3.43
N GLY A 75 -16.50 2.69 -2.55
CA GLY A 75 -16.79 2.77 -1.12
C GLY A 75 -17.10 1.41 -0.50
N ASP A 76 -18.22 1.33 0.22
CA ASP A 76 -18.67 0.14 0.95
C ASP A 76 -19.25 -0.99 0.08
N LYS A 77 -19.35 -0.80 -1.25
CA LYS A 77 -19.92 -1.80 -2.17
C LYS A 77 -18.96 -2.89 -2.59
N VAL A 78 -17.67 -2.72 -2.32
CA VAL A 78 -16.65 -3.73 -2.56
C VAL A 78 -16.01 -4.12 -1.23
N LYS A 79 -15.43 -5.31 -1.20
CA LYS A 79 -14.43 -5.63 -0.19
C LYS A 79 -13.10 -5.13 -0.74
N LEU A 80 -12.48 -4.21 -0.03
CA LEU A 80 -11.24 -3.60 -0.46
C LEU A 80 -10.09 -4.02 0.45
N LYS A 81 -9.03 -4.57 -0.12
CA LYS A 81 -7.78 -4.91 0.58
C LYS A 81 -6.60 -4.20 -0.05
N LEU A 82 -5.72 -3.68 0.80
CA LEU A 82 -4.43 -3.13 0.45
C LEU A 82 -3.35 -4.19 0.78
N VAL A 83 -2.48 -4.52 -0.17
CA VAL A 83 -1.42 -5.52 0.00
C VAL A 83 -0.24 -4.92 0.77
N VAL A 84 0.33 -3.82 0.27
CA VAL A 84 1.43 -3.13 0.96
C VAL A 84 0.86 -2.38 2.17
N PRO A 85 1.14 -2.80 3.42
CA PRO A 85 0.48 -2.20 4.58
C PRO A 85 0.86 -0.73 4.77
N ALA A 86 -0.10 0.07 5.25
CA ALA A 86 0.15 1.46 5.62
C ALA A 86 1.34 1.59 6.58
N GLY A 87 2.35 2.37 6.18
CA GLY A 87 3.58 2.61 6.92
C GLY A 87 4.75 1.67 6.57
N MET A 88 4.54 0.74 5.64
CA MET A 88 5.59 -0.14 5.10
C MET A 88 6.02 0.33 3.72
N ASP A 89 7.31 0.59 3.53
CA ASP A 89 7.88 0.99 2.24
C ASP A 89 7.55 -0.02 1.13
N SER A 90 7.15 0.48 -0.05
CA SER A 90 6.69 -0.35 -1.17
C SER A 90 7.83 -0.93 -2.00
N HIS A 91 8.96 -0.23 -2.09
CA HIS A 91 10.12 -0.68 -2.89
C HIS A 91 10.87 -1.86 -2.23
N SER A 92 10.80 -1.98 -0.90
CA SER A 92 11.37 -3.11 -0.14
C SER A 92 10.34 -4.17 0.27
N PHE A 93 9.10 -4.06 -0.20
CA PHE A 93 8.03 -4.97 0.19
C PHE A 93 8.18 -6.35 -0.45
N GLU A 94 8.04 -7.41 0.36
CA GLU A 94 7.85 -8.77 -0.12
C GLU A 94 6.51 -9.34 0.35
N PRO A 95 5.71 -9.96 -0.54
CA PRO A 95 4.40 -10.49 -0.19
C PRO A 95 4.52 -11.72 0.74
N THR A 96 3.71 -11.73 1.80
CA THR A 96 3.58 -12.88 2.68
C THR A 96 2.64 -13.95 2.08
N PRO A 97 2.64 -15.20 2.59
CA PRO A 97 1.65 -16.19 2.17
C PRO A 97 0.19 -15.74 2.35
N ALA A 98 -0.10 -14.88 3.32
CA ALA A 98 -1.44 -14.34 3.52
C ALA A 98 -1.83 -13.36 2.41
N ASP A 99 -0.86 -12.56 1.93
CA ASP A 99 -1.05 -11.64 0.81
C ASP A 99 -1.26 -12.40 -0.49
N MET A 100 -0.50 -13.47 -0.69
CA MET A 100 -0.68 -14.40 -1.82
C MET A 100 -2.09 -14.97 -1.87
N ILE A 101 -2.63 -15.41 -0.73
CA ILE A 101 -4.02 -15.90 -0.63
C ILE A 101 -5.00 -14.78 -0.95
N ALA A 102 -4.79 -13.58 -0.41
CA ALA A 102 -5.67 -12.44 -0.67
C ALA A 102 -5.72 -12.09 -2.17
N MET A 103 -4.57 -12.10 -2.86
CA MET A 103 -4.48 -11.87 -4.30
C MET A 103 -5.14 -13.00 -5.11
N GLN A 104 -4.92 -14.26 -4.73
CA GLN A 104 -5.56 -15.43 -5.38
C GLN A 104 -7.10 -15.39 -5.28
N GLU A 105 -7.63 -14.92 -4.17
CA GLU A 105 -9.08 -14.81 -3.93
C GLU A 105 -9.73 -13.60 -4.60
N ALA A 106 -8.93 -12.64 -5.11
CA ALA A 106 -9.45 -11.41 -5.68
C ALA A 106 -10.34 -11.67 -6.90
N ASP A 107 -11.38 -10.84 -7.06
CA ASP A 107 -12.14 -10.74 -8.31
C ASP A 107 -11.51 -9.68 -9.23
N VAL A 108 -10.92 -8.64 -8.63
CA VAL A 108 -10.14 -7.61 -9.32
C VAL A 108 -8.86 -7.36 -8.54
N LEU A 109 -7.71 -7.52 -9.20
CA LEU A 109 -6.39 -7.19 -8.69
C LEU A 109 -5.84 -5.97 -9.44
N ILE A 110 -5.43 -4.95 -8.69
CA ILE A 110 -4.88 -3.70 -9.23
C ILE A 110 -3.45 -3.54 -8.71
N CYS A 111 -2.50 -3.55 -9.64
CA CYS A 111 -1.08 -3.41 -9.42
C CYS A 111 -0.56 -2.16 -10.13
N ASN A 112 0.55 -1.61 -9.67
CA ASN A 112 1.32 -0.60 -10.39
C ASN A 112 2.04 -1.23 -11.59
N GLY A 113 2.78 -2.31 -11.34
CA GLY A 113 3.87 -2.76 -12.20
C GLY A 113 5.17 -2.01 -11.91
N GLY A 114 6.13 -2.12 -12.83
CA GLY A 114 7.45 -1.50 -12.68
C GLY A 114 8.38 -2.30 -11.78
N GLU A 115 9.49 -1.67 -11.40
CA GLU A 115 10.58 -2.30 -10.67
C GLU A 115 10.30 -2.39 -9.14
N MET A 116 9.53 -1.47 -8.56
CA MET A 116 8.99 -1.51 -7.18
C MET A 116 8.14 -2.74 -6.93
N GLU A 117 7.42 -3.20 -7.95
CA GLU A 117 6.51 -4.34 -7.85
C GLU A 117 7.00 -5.55 -8.64
N GLN A 118 8.32 -5.75 -8.76
CA GLN A 118 8.92 -6.93 -9.43
C GLN A 118 8.31 -8.26 -8.98
N TRP A 119 7.96 -8.35 -7.68
CA TRP A 119 7.33 -9.53 -7.11
C TRP A 119 5.97 -9.85 -7.76
N VAL A 120 5.22 -8.86 -8.27
CA VAL A 120 3.90 -9.05 -8.90
C VAL A 120 4.00 -10.02 -10.08
N LYS A 121 5.04 -9.93 -10.92
CA LYS A 121 5.20 -10.83 -12.07
C LYS A 121 5.35 -12.29 -11.62
N LYS A 122 6.17 -12.54 -10.59
CA LYS A 122 6.38 -13.86 -10.01
C LYS A 122 5.11 -14.38 -9.34
N VAL A 123 4.41 -13.51 -8.62
CA VAL A 123 3.13 -13.84 -7.98
C VAL A 123 2.11 -14.25 -9.04
N LEU A 124 1.84 -13.41 -10.04
CA LEU A 124 0.86 -13.68 -11.09
C LEU A 124 1.18 -14.96 -11.87
N GLY A 125 2.46 -15.29 -12.09
CA GLY A 125 2.87 -16.55 -12.71
C GLY A 125 2.58 -17.81 -11.88
N SER A 126 2.34 -17.64 -10.57
CA SER A 126 2.01 -18.73 -9.64
C SER A 126 0.52 -18.84 -9.28
N LEU A 127 -0.29 -17.83 -9.61
CA LEU A 127 -1.72 -17.77 -9.31
C LEU A 127 -2.56 -18.27 -10.49
N ASP A 128 -3.71 -18.89 -10.20
CA ASP A 128 -4.78 -19.02 -11.21
C ASP A 128 -5.48 -17.66 -11.31
N THR A 129 -5.32 -16.98 -12.44
CA THR A 129 -5.91 -15.65 -12.69
C THR A 129 -7.14 -15.71 -13.59
N SER A 130 -7.59 -16.90 -13.99
CA SER A 130 -8.66 -17.07 -14.97
C SER A 130 -10.03 -16.56 -14.52
N HIS A 131 -10.24 -16.47 -13.20
CA HIS A 131 -11.49 -16.00 -12.59
C HIS A 131 -11.46 -14.51 -12.22
N MET A 132 -10.31 -13.83 -12.33
CA MET A 132 -10.15 -12.44 -11.89
C MET A 132 -9.77 -11.50 -13.04
N LYS A 133 -9.96 -10.20 -12.83
CA LYS A 133 -9.38 -9.15 -13.68
C LYS A 133 -8.11 -8.63 -13.05
N VAL A 134 -6.99 -8.67 -13.78
CA VAL A 134 -5.71 -8.09 -13.35
C VAL A 134 -5.48 -6.80 -14.13
N LEU A 135 -5.19 -5.71 -13.42
CA LEU A 135 -4.82 -4.43 -14.00
C LEU A 135 -3.41 -4.05 -13.54
N THR A 136 -2.48 -3.92 -14.47
CA THR A 136 -1.16 -3.32 -14.23
C THR A 136 -1.20 -1.88 -14.74
N MET A 137 -1.18 -0.90 -13.84
CA MET A 137 -1.53 0.49 -14.18
C MET A 137 -0.51 1.18 -15.09
N MET A 138 0.76 0.78 -15.06
CA MET A 138 1.76 1.24 -16.01
C MET A 138 1.42 0.89 -17.47
N ASP A 139 0.60 -0.14 -17.73
CA ASP A 139 0.15 -0.49 -19.10
C ASP A 139 -0.90 0.49 -19.66
N TYR A 140 -1.41 1.40 -18.83
CA TYR A 140 -2.52 2.30 -19.17
C TYR A 140 -2.13 3.79 -19.25
N VAL A 141 -0.85 4.09 -19.09
CA VAL A 141 -0.30 5.44 -19.18
C VAL A 141 0.95 5.43 -20.04
N ASP A 142 1.32 6.60 -20.57
CA ASP A 142 2.59 6.76 -21.27
C ASP A 142 3.71 6.79 -20.23
N VAL A 143 4.47 5.68 -20.12
CA VAL A 143 5.59 5.56 -19.17
C VAL A 143 6.82 6.31 -19.67
N VAL A 144 7.60 6.82 -18.74
CA VAL A 144 8.87 7.52 -19.01
C VAL A 144 10.03 6.80 -18.35
N GLU A 145 11.21 6.91 -18.96
CA GLU A 145 12.44 6.35 -18.39
C GLU A 145 12.81 7.07 -17.09
N GLU A 146 13.40 6.34 -16.16
CA GLU A 146 13.97 6.90 -14.95
C GLU A 146 15.10 7.89 -15.33
N GLU A 147 15.08 9.09 -14.77
CA GLU A 147 16.09 10.11 -15.07
C GLU A 147 17.02 10.36 -13.89
N HIS A 148 18.31 10.26 -14.18
CA HIS A 148 19.35 10.75 -13.30
C HIS A 148 19.76 12.18 -13.70
N VAL A 149 19.50 13.16 -12.83
CA VAL A 149 19.89 14.56 -13.04
C VAL A 149 21.16 14.91 -12.28
N GLU A 150 21.84 15.96 -12.73
CA GLU A 150 23.05 16.49 -12.11
C GLU A 150 22.92 16.63 -10.59
N GLY A 151 23.86 16.05 -9.85
CA GLY A 151 23.94 16.19 -8.39
C GLY A 151 23.14 15.18 -7.59
N MET A 152 22.43 14.25 -8.24
CA MET A 152 21.94 13.04 -7.58
C MET A 152 23.12 12.11 -7.22
N GLU A 153 22.93 11.29 -6.20
CA GLU A 153 23.86 10.23 -5.82
C GLU A 153 23.95 9.18 -6.93
N GLU A 154 25.16 8.87 -7.38
CA GLU A 154 25.39 7.77 -8.31
C GLU A 154 25.06 6.44 -7.59
N ASN A 155 24.03 5.73 -8.03
CA ASN A 155 23.79 4.38 -7.53
C ASN A 155 24.94 3.47 -8.01
N GLU A 156 25.58 2.72 -7.11
CA GLU A 156 26.62 1.71 -7.45
C GLU A 156 26.07 0.50 -8.25
N HIS A 157 24.94 0.62 -8.94
CA HIS A 157 24.41 -0.42 -9.83
C HIS A 157 25.10 -0.38 -11.20
N HIS A 158 26.41 -0.60 -11.20
CA HIS A 158 27.04 -1.26 -12.34
C HIS A 158 26.66 -2.74 -12.26
N HIS A 159 25.74 -3.18 -13.12
CA HIS A 159 25.51 -4.56 -13.57
C HIS A 159 26.14 -5.66 -12.68
N GLU A 160 25.43 -6.12 -11.66
CA GLU A 160 25.60 -7.51 -11.23
C GLU A 160 24.78 -8.35 -12.20
N ASP A 161 25.44 -8.77 -13.29
CA ASP A 161 24.97 -9.87 -14.13
C ASP A 161 24.77 -11.09 -13.22
N VAL A 162 23.50 -11.39 -12.89
CA VAL A 162 23.13 -12.64 -12.24
C VAL A 162 23.32 -13.76 -13.27
N TYR A 163 24.54 -14.28 -13.35
CA TYR A 163 24.80 -15.56 -14.00
C TYR A 163 24.12 -16.66 -13.17
N GLU A 164 22.90 -17.05 -13.54
CA GLU A 164 22.42 -18.39 -13.22
C GLU A 164 23.27 -19.40 -14.03
N GLU A 165 24.29 -19.94 -13.39
CA GLU A 165 25.12 -21.03 -13.90
C GLU A 165 24.28 -22.32 -13.94
N ASP A 166 23.44 -22.48 -14.98
CA ASP A 166 22.83 -23.77 -15.31
C ASP A 166 23.64 -24.42 -16.43
N GLY A 167 24.38 -25.47 -16.06
CA GLY A 167 25.43 -26.06 -16.87
C GLY A 167 24.91 -26.78 -18.12
N HIS A 168 25.37 -26.35 -19.30
CA HIS A 168 25.36 -27.18 -20.51
C HIS A 168 26.59 -26.95 -21.40
N GLU A 169 27.21 -28.06 -21.82
CA GLU A 169 28.43 -28.13 -22.62
C GLU A 169 28.25 -27.60 -24.07
N LYS A 170 29.22 -26.78 -24.50
CA LYS A 170 29.78 -26.56 -25.85
C LYS A 170 28.82 -26.37 -27.04
N ASP A 171 28.88 -25.20 -27.65
CA ASP A 171 29.25 -25.07 -29.07
C ASP A 171 29.67 -23.63 -29.40
N ASP A 172 30.63 -23.51 -30.33
CA ASP A 172 31.24 -22.26 -30.81
C ASP A 172 30.20 -21.31 -31.45
N HIS A 173 29.97 -20.14 -30.86
CA HIS A 173 29.31 -19.02 -31.54
C HIS A 173 29.93 -17.68 -31.14
N GLU A 174 30.11 -16.85 -32.16
CA GLU A 174 30.72 -15.53 -32.18
C GLU A 174 30.05 -14.59 -31.17
N GLU A 175 30.86 -13.94 -30.32
CA GLU A 175 30.42 -12.94 -29.34
C GLU A 175 29.92 -11.68 -30.07
N GLU A 176 28.60 -11.59 -30.30
CA GLU A 176 27.90 -10.32 -30.35
C GLU A 176 27.72 -9.84 -28.89
N ASP A 177 28.62 -8.97 -28.45
CA ASP A 177 28.53 -8.20 -27.21
C ASP A 177 27.35 -7.20 -27.31
N GLY A 178 26.14 -7.75 -27.26
CA GLY A 178 24.91 -7.01 -27.12
C GLY A 178 24.61 -6.83 -25.64
N HIS A 179 25.21 -5.81 -25.01
CA HIS A 179 24.68 -5.30 -23.75
C HIS A 179 23.26 -4.79 -24.03
N GLU A 180 22.24 -5.62 -23.77
CA GLU A 180 20.86 -5.15 -23.65
C GLU A 180 20.85 -4.16 -22.48
N MET A 181 20.87 -2.87 -22.81
CA MET A 181 20.59 -1.81 -21.85
C MET A 181 19.18 -2.04 -21.33
N HIS A 182 19.06 -2.62 -20.13
CA HIS A 182 17.79 -2.66 -19.42
C HIS A 182 17.37 -1.21 -19.12
N ILE A 183 16.36 -0.74 -19.83
CA ILE A 183 15.75 0.57 -19.60
C ILE A 183 14.91 0.47 -18.33
N GLU A 184 15.29 1.21 -17.30
CA GLU A 184 14.51 1.38 -16.09
C GLU A 184 13.48 2.50 -16.30
N TYR A 185 12.22 2.25 -15.94
CA TYR A 185 11.12 3.20 -16.09
C TYR A 185 10.72 3.76 -14.73
N ASP A 186 10.43 5.07 -14.67
CA ASP A 186 9.85 5.67 -13.47
C ASP A 186 8.42 5.13 -13.29
N GLU A 187 8.13 4.64 -12.10
CA GLU A 187 6.90 3.94 -11.78
C GLU A 187 5.89 4.76 -10.99
N HIS A 188 6.22 6.00 -10.63
CA HIS A 188 5.43 6.89 -9.79
C HIS A 188 4.32 7.61 -10.57
N ILE A 189 3.63 6.86 -11.43
CA ILE A 189 2.69 7.36 -12.43
C ILE A 189 1.52 8.15 -11.82
N TRP A 190 1.12 7.82 -10.59
CA TRP A 190 -0.02 8.44 -9.91
C TRP A 190 0.28 9.84 -9.35
N THR A 191 1.55 10.26 -9.33
CA THR A 191 1.93 11.59 -8.81
C THR A 191 1.48 12.73 -9.73
N SER A 192 1.25 12.45 -11.01
CA SER A 192 0.56 13.38 -11.92
C SER A 192 -0.96 13.27 -11.73
N PRO A 193 -1.66 14.37 -11.38
CA PRO A 193 -3.13 14.41 -11.34
C PRO A 193 -3.78 14.06 -12.69
N VAL A 194 -3.11 14.32 -13.81
CA VAL A 194 -3.60 13.95 -15.14
C VAL A 194 -3.60 12.43 -15.31
N ASN A 195 -2.50 11.77 -14.93
CA ASN A 195 -2.44 10.31 -14.91
C ASN A 195 -3.44 9.72 -13.92
N ALA A 196 -3.58 10.31 -12.72
CA ALA A 196 -4.57 9.87 -11.73
C ALA A 196 -6.00 9.88 -12.30
N GLN A 197 -6.38 10.90 -13.09
CA GLN A 197 -7.67 10.92 -13.78
C GLN A 197 -7.83 9.77 -14.79
N ALA A 198 -6.78 9.44 -15.55
CA ALA A 198 -6.79 8.33 -16.49
C ALA A 198 -6.96 6.99 -15.75
N ILE A 199 -6.16 6.77 -14.71
CA ILE A 199 -6.19 5.58 -13.84
C ILE A 199 -7.59 5.40 -13.22
N VAL A 200 -8.17 6.46 -12.66
CA VAL A 200 -9.53 6.43 -12.07
C VAL A 200 -10.59 5.99 -13.08
N LYS A 201 -10.51 6.45 -14.34
CA LYS A 201 -11.42 6.04 -15.41
C LYS A 201 -11.28 4.54 -15.72
N ILE A 202 -10.05 4.03 -15.76
CA ILE A 202 -9.77 2.60 -15.99
C ILE A 202 -10.34 1.75 -14.84
N ILE A 203 -10.06 2.13 -13.59
CA ILE A 203 -10.58 1.44 -12.40
C ILE A 203 -12.11 1.44 -12.42
N SER A 204 -12.74 2.59 -12.64
CA SER A 204 -14.20 2.72 -12.67
C SER A 204 -14.84 1.81 -13.71
N ARG A 205 -14.29 1.78 -14.93
CA ARG A 205 -14.80 0.90 -16.00
C ARG A 205 -14.69 -0.57 -15.60
N THR A 206 -13.54 -0.97 -15.08
CA THR A 206 -13.31 -2.36 -14.66
C THR A 206 -14.27 -2.79 -13.55
N LEU A 207 -14.49 -1.93 -12.55
CA LEU A 207 -15.42 -2.18 -11.45
C LEU A 207 -16.88 -2.25 -11.93
N ALA A 208 -17.30 -1.36 -12.84
CA ALA A 208 -18.64 -1.38 -13.42
C ALA A 208 -18.91 -2.66 -14.20
N GLU A 209 -17.94 -3.14 -14.97
CA GLU A 209 -18.05 -4.40 -15.70
C GLU A 209 -18.08 -5.63 -14.76
N ALA A 210 -17.31 -5.58 -13.66
CA ALA A 210 -17.23 -6.68 -12.70
C ALA A 210 -18.46 -6.75 -11.77
N ALA A 211 -19.12 -5.61 -11.51
CA ALA A 211 -20.35 -5.54 -10.72
C ALA A 211 -21.43 -4.69 -11.43
N PRO A 212 -22.10 -5.23 -12.48
CA PRO A 212 -23.07 -4.48 -13.27
C PRO A 212 -24.25 -3.89 -12.47
N GLY A 213 -24.62 -4.51 -11.35
CA GLY A 213 -25.66 -4.00 -10.46
C GLY A 213 -25.32 -2.69 -9.75
N GLU A 214 -24.03 -2.35 -9.63
CA GLU A 214 -23.55 -1.12 -8.99
C GLU A 214 -22.99 -0.10 -10.00
N GLN A 215 -23.07 -0.41 -11.30
CA GLN A 215 -22.51 0.40 -12.39
C GLN A 215 -22.88 1.88 -12.29
N SER A 216 -24.18 2.21 -12.19
CA SER A 216 -24.62 3.62 -12.14
C SER A 216 -24.09 4.37 -10.91
N ARG A 217 -23.86 3.66 -9.79
CA ARG A 217 -23.29 4.26 -8.58
C ARG A 217 -21.81 4.55 -8.78
N PHE A 218 -21.05 3.59 -9.32
CA PHE A 218 -19.64 3.78 -9.62
C PHE A 218 -19.43 4.91 -10.63
N GLU A 219 -20.22 4.97 -11.71
CA GLU A 219 -20.15 6.04 -12.71
C GLU A 219 -20.42 7.43 -12.10
N ALA A 220 -21.44 7.55 -11.24
CA ALA A 220 -21.75 8.82 -10.58
C ALA A 220 -20.64 9.27 -9.62
N ASN A 221 -20.12 8.35 -8.81
CA ASN A 221 -19.02 8.62 -7.88
C ASN A 221 -17.74 9.00 -8.63
N THR A 222 -17.41 8.27 -9.70
CA THR A 222 -16.27 8.57 -10.57
C THR A 222 -16.40 9.96 -11.18
N GLN A 223 -17.59 10.34 -11.67
CA GLN A 223 -17.78 11.67 -12.24
C GLN A 223 -17.54 12.78 -11.20
N ALA A 224 -18.04 12.60 -9.97
CA ALA A 224 -17.79 13.55 -8.89
C ALA A 224 -16.30 13.62 -8.53
N TYR A 225 -15.62 12.49 -8.41
CA TYR A 225 -14.21 12.45 -8.06
C TYR A 225 -13.29 13.01 -9.15
N LEU A 226 -13.63 12.78 -10.43
CA LEU A 226 -12.90 13.39 -11.56
C LEU A 226 -12.97 14.91 -11.54
N GLN A 227 -14.08 15.51 -11.12
CA GLN A 227 -14.18 16.98 -10.96
C GLN A 227 -13.24 17.50 -9.87
N GLU A 228 -13.07 16.74 -8.79
CA GLU A 228 -12.11 17.10 -7.73
C GLU A 228 -10.65 16.96 -8.20
N LEU A 229 -10.34 15.96 -9.02
CA LEU A 229 -9.02 15.80 -9.63
C LEU A 229 -8.72 16.85 -10.71
N GLU A 230 -9.73 17.28 -11.48
CA GLU A 230 -9.61 18.38 -12.46
C GLU A 230 -9.36 19.72 -11.75
N ASP A 231 -10.03 19.97 -10.61
CA ASP A 231 -9.77 21.12 -9.75
C ASP A 231 -8.35 21.06 -9.15
N LEU A 232 -7.91 19.89 -8.68
CA LEU A 232 -6.55 19.69 -8.19
C LEU A 232 -5.50 19.97 -9.27
N ASP A 233 -5.67 19.44 -10.48
CA ASP A 233 -4.81 19.72 -11.64
C ASP A 233 -4.74 21.23 -11.91
N SER A 234 -5.90 21.89 -11.95
CA SER A 234 -5.99 23.34 -12.18
C SER A 234 -5.21 24.14 -11.12
N GLN A 235 -5.23 23.71 -9.85
CA GLN A 235 -4.49 24.36 -8.78
C GLN A 235 -2.97 24.20 -8.93
N PHE A 236 -2.49 23.02 -9.33
CA PHE A 236 -1.05 22.83 -9.61
C PHE A 236 -0.59 23.65 -10.83
N ARG A 237 -1.36 23.66 -11.92
CA ARG A 237 -1.05 24.52 -13.09
C ARG A 237 -0.98 25.99 -12.68
N GLN A 238 -1.94 26.46 -11.88
CA GLN A 238 -1.91 27.82 -11.38
C GLN A 238 -0.65 28.11 -10.56
N VAL A 239 -0.25 27.19 -9.67
CA VAL A 239 0.97 27.34 -8.85
C VAL A 239 2.21 27.40 -9.74
N ALA A 240 2.34 26.49 -10.71
CA ALA A 240 3.48 26.45 -11.63
C ALA A 240 3.54 27.69 -12.55
N ASP A 241 2.41 28.12 -13.12
CA ASP A 241 2.33 29.25 -14.05
C ASP A 241 2.56 30.61 -13.37
N GLN A 242 2.14 30.75 -12.11
CA GLN A 242 2.27 31.99 -11.33
C GLN A 242 3.56 32.04 -10.50
N GLY A 243 4.23 30.90 -10.34
CA GLY A 243 5.50 30.78 -9.66
C GLY A 243 6.58 31.65 -10.31
N ARG A 244 7.43 32.24 -9.47
CA ARG A 244 8.63 32.97 -9.93
C ARG A 244 9.79 32.03 -10.20
N LEU A 245 9.77 30.86 -9.57
CA LEU A 245 10.73 29.78 -9.76
C LEU A 245 10.05 28.63 -10.50
N HIS A 246 10.83 27.92 -11.32
CA HIS A 246 10.43 26.67 -11.98
C HIS A 246 11.37 25.52 -11.59
N MET A 247 12.09 25.65 -10.47
CA MET A 247 12.98 24.62 -9.95
C MET A 247 12.55 24.20 -8.55
N ILE A 248 12.46 22.89 -8.32
CA ILE A 248 12.29 22.30 -6.99
C ILE A 248 13.53 21.51 -6.57
N VAL A 249 13.82 21.50 -5.28
CA VAL A 249 14.91 20.69 -4.70
C VAL A 249 14.32 19.70 -3.71
N VAL A 250 14.53 18.41 -3.95
CA VAL A 250 14.07 17.32 -3.07
C VAL A 250 15.29 16.71 -2.38
N ALA A 251 15.36 16.79 -1.06
CA ALA A 251 16.47 16.28 -0.27
C ALA A 251 16.44 14.75 -0.07
N ASP A 252 15.81 14.02 -1.00
CA ASP A 252 15.49 12.61 -0.95
C ASP A 252 15.40 12.05 -2.39
N LYS A 253 14.82 10.85 -2.55
CA LYS A 253 14.40 10.26 -3.82
C LYS A 253 13.44 11.19 -4.58
N PHE A 254 13.37 11.02 -5.89
CA PHE A 254 12.54 11.86 -6.75
C PHE A 254 11.38 11.08 -7.41
N PRO A 255 10.28 10.78 -6.68
CA PRO A 255 9.11 10.08 -7.23
C PRO A 255 8.18 11.01 -8.03
N PHE A 256 8.67 12.14 -8.53
CA PHE A 256 7.84 13.21 -9.07
C PHE A 256 8.13 13.48 -10.54
N ARG A 257 8.71 12.53 -11.28
CA ARG A 257 9.03 12.72 -12.70
C ARG A 257 7.82 13.11 -13.53
N TYR A 258 6.74 12.33 -13.46
CA TYR A 258 5.49 12.62 -14.17
C TYR A 258 4.88 13.96 -13.76
N PHE A 259 4.99 14.31 -12.48
CA PHE A 259 4.52 15.59 -11.98
C PHE A 259 5.35 16.77 -12.53
N ALA A 260 6.68 16.63 -12.53
CA ALA A 260 7.60 17.64 -13.02
C ALA A 260 7.41 17.89 -14.52
N ASP A 261 7.29 16.83 -15.31
CA ASP A 261 7.04 16.91 -16.75
C ASP A 261 5.69 17.57 -17.05
N GLU A 262 4.62 17.16 -16.34
CA GLU A 262 3.26 17.70 -16.55
C GLU A 262 3.15 19.21 -16.28
N TYR A 263 3.90 19.71 -15.29
CA TYR A 263 3.84 21.11 -14.86
C TYR A 263 5.07 21.93 -15.27
N GLY A 264 5.97 21.37 -16.08
CA GLY A 264 7.15 22.08 -16.61
C GLY A 264 8.14 22.52 -15.53
N LEU A 265 8.29 21.73 -14.46
CA LEU A 265 9.22 22.02 -13.37
C LEU A 265 10.54 21.31 -13.59
N SER A 266 11.64 22.06 -13.49
CA SER A 266 12.98 21.49 -13.33
C SER A 266 13.16 21.01 -11.89
N TYR A 267 14.05 20.05 -11.68
CA TYR A 267 14.32 19.54 -10.34
C TYR A 267 15.79 19.20 -10.10
N ARG A 268 16.13 19.14 -8.81
CA ARG A 268 17.30 18.47 -8.26
C ARG A 268 16.87 17.59 -7.11
N ALA A 269 17.50 16.44 -6.98
CA ALA A 269 17.21 15.53 -5.89
C ALA A 269 18.47 14.88 -5.34
N ALA A 270 18.39 14.33 -4.13
CA ALA A 270 19.49 13.57 -3.55
C ALA A 270 19.65 12.21 -4.24
N PHE A 271 18.54 11.59 -4.63
CA PHE A 271 18.55 10.28 -5.29
C PHE A 271 17.56 10.25 -6.46
N SER A 272 17.76 9.30 -7.37
CA SER A 272 16.71 8.88 -8.30
C SER A 272 15.50 8.31 -7.55
N GLY A 273 14.34 8.22 -8.20
CA GLY A 273 13.09 7.70 -7.64
C GLY A 273 13.23 6.27 -7.09
N CYS A 274 13.96 5.41 -7.80
CA CYS A 274 14.10 3.99 -7.47
C CYS A 274 15.30 3.63 -6.57
N SER A 275 16.08 4.59 -6.06
CA SER A 275 17.28 4.28 -5.27
C SER A 275 16.95 3.48 -4.00
N GLY A 276 17.82 2.55 -3.60
CA GLY A 276 17.71 1.85 -2.29
C GLY A 276 18.29 2.65 -1.12
N ASP A 277 19.05 3.71 -1.42
CA ASP A 277 19.80 4.46 -0.41
C ASP A 277 18.92 5.44 0.37
N THR A 278 19.41 5.80 1.55
CA THR A 278 18.68 6.63 2.52
C THR A 278 19.49 7.80 3.08
N GLU A 279 20.81 7.79 2.93
CA GLU A 279 21.67 8.90 3.34
C GLU A 279 22.61 9.29 2.18
N PRO A 280 22.47 10.50 1.62
CA PRO A 280 23.31 10.92 0.50
C PRO A 280 24.74 11.26 0.95
N SER A 281 25.68 11.24 0.00
CA SER A 281 27.06 11.62 0.26
C SER A 281 27.20 13.10 0.63
N ALA A 282 28.30 13.44 1.30
CA ALA A 282 28.61 14.83 1.63
C ALA A 282 28.74 15.73 0.39
N SER A 283 29.16 15.18 -0.75
CA SER A 283 29.21 15.87 -2.05
C SER A 283 27.82 16.21 -2.57
N THR A 284 26.89 15.25 -2.54
CA THR A 284 25.49 15.45 -2.93
C THR A 284 24.83 16.51 -2.05
N ILE A 285 25.00 16.44 -0.72
CA ILE A 285 24.49 17.45 0.20
C ILE A 285 25.07 18.84 -0.12
N ALA A 286 26.39 18.95 -0.34
CA ALA A 286 27.03 20.21 -0.68
C ALA A 286 26.50 20.79 -2.00
N TYR A 287 26.31 19.95 -3.02
CA TYR A 287 25.72 20.35 -4.30
C TYR A 287 24.31 20.92 -4.12
N LEU A 288 23.44 20.24 -3.37
CA LEU A 288 22.07 20.70 -3.13
C LEU A 288 22.05 22.03 -2.35
N ILE A 289 22.93 22.19 -1.36
CA ILE A 289 23.11 23.45 -0.62
C ILE A 289 23.49 24.59 -1.58
N ASP A 290 24.47 24.34 -2.46
CA ASP A 290 24.94 25.33 -3.42
C ASP A 290 23.83 25.71 -4.39
N LYS A 291 23.04 24.74 -4.88
CA LYS A 291 21.89 25.03 -5.74
C LYS A 291 20.80 25.85 -5.07
N VAL A 292 20.44 25.50 -3.85
CA VAL A 292 19.46 26.29 -3.08
C VAL A 292 19.96 27.72 -2.86
N LYS A 293 21.26 27.92 -2.59
CA LYS A 293 21.87 29.26 -2.42
C LYS A 293 21.94 30.06 -3.72
N GLU A 294 22.38 29.43 -4.81
CA GLU A 294 22.58 30.06 -6.11
C GLU A 294 21.25 30.58 -6.66
N ASP A 295 20.24 29.72 -6.68
CA ASP A 295 18.94 30.00 -7.28
C ASP A 295 17.97 30.66 -6.27
N ARG A 296 18.41 30.83 -5.02
CA ARG A 296 17.66 31.43 -3.89
C ARG A 296 16.32 30.73 -3.67
N ILE A 297 16.36 29.41 -3.67
CA ILE A 297 15.17 28.56 -3.54
C ILE A 297 14.67 28.65 -2.09
N PRO A 298 13.41 29.04 -1.85
CA PRO A 298 12.90 29.31 -0.49
C PRO A 298 12.52 28.04 0.28
N ALA A 299 12.40 26.90 -0.41
CA ALA A 299 12.01 25.63 0.18
C ALA A 299 12.86 24.46 -0.33
N VAL A 300 13.07 23.48 0.54
CA VAL A 300 13.63 22.18 0.21
C VAL A 300 12.61 21.11 0.61
N TYR A 301 12.37 20.14 -0.26
CA TYR A 301 11.32 19.14 -0.05
C TYR A 301 11.88 17.84 0.51
N TYR A 302 11.06 17.12 1.28
CA TYR A 302 11.32 15.75 1.73
C TYR A 302 10.07 14.89 1.54
N LEU A 303 10.21 13.56 1.59
CA LEU A 303 9.13 12.61 1.35
C LEU A 303 8.43 12.16 2.64
N GLU A 304 7.24 11.60 2.49
CA GLU A 304 6.58 10.90 3.58
C GLU A 304 7.39 9.69 4.04
N LEU A 305 7.34 9.39 5.34
CA LEU A 305 7.97 8.21 5.96
C LEU A 305 9.50 8.14 5.79
N SER A 306 10.15 9.20 5.32
CA SER A 306 11.60 9.26 5.14
C SER A 306 12.31 10.06 6.24
N SER A 307 13.64 10.06 6.19
CA SER A 307 14.47 10.84 7.11
C SER A 307 14.53 12.30 6.67
N HIS A 308 14.21 13.23 7.57
CA HIS A 308 14.26 14.66 7.26
C HIS A 308 15.67 15.26 7.37
N ARG A 309 16.67 14.45 7.76
CA ARG A 309 18.02 14.90 8.13
C ARG A 309 18.68 15.73 7.03
N THR A 310 18.59 15.28 5.77
CA THR A 310 19.18 16.01 4.63
C THR A 310 18.52 17.37 4.43
N ALA A 311 17.18 17.43 4.50
CA ALA A 311 16.43 18.67 4.41
C ALA A 311 16.76 19.64 5.56
N GLU A 312 16.93 19.12 6.78
CA GLU A 312 17.35 19.91 7.96
C GLU A 312 18.74 20.51 7.78
N ILE A 313 19.72 19.74 7.29
CA ILE A 313 21.08 20.23 7.01
C ILE A 313 21.03 21.36 5.97
N ILE A 314 20.27 21.17 4.89
CA ILE A 314 20.09 22.20 3.86
C ILE A 314 19.43 23.45 4.46
N GLN A 315 18.40 23.30 5.30
CA GLN A 315 17.76 24.43 5.99
C GLN A 315 18.76 25.21 6.84
N GLU A 316 19.58 24.53 7.65
CA GLU A 316 20.56 25.18 8.54
C GLU A 316 21.57 26.03 7.75
N GLU A 317 21.99 25.56 6.58
CA GLU A 317 23.02 26.21 5.75
C GLU A 317 22.47 27.30 4.82
N THR A 318 21.20 27.21 4.43
CA THR A 318 20.62 28.06 3.37
C THR A 318 19.49 28.96 3.87
N GLY A 319 18.82 28.57 4.95
CA GLY A 319 17.58 29.18 5.43
C GLY A 319 16.31 28.73 4.67
N ALA A 320 16.41 27.86 3.67
CA ALA A 320 15.26 27.32 2.95
C ALA A 320 14.40 26.43 3.85
N ALA A 321 13.08 26.58 3.79
CA ALA A 321 12.16 25.84 4.66
C ALA A 321 12.04 24.37 4.23
N PRO A 322 12.16 23.39 5.14
CA PRO A 322 11.90 22.00 4.85
C PRO A 322 10.40 21.77 4.78
N LEU A 323 9.89 21.37 3.61
CA LEU A 323 8.47 21.12 3.37
C LEU A 323 8.23 19.69 2.90
N LEU A 324 7.15 19.07 3.36
CA LEU A 324 6.75 17.77 2.87
C LEU A 324 6.24 17.89 1.42
N LEU A 325 6.75 17.08 0.51
CA LEU A 325 6.12 16.83 -0.78
C LEU A 325 5.74 15.35 -0.80
N HIS A 326 4.45 15.07 -0.64
CA HIS A 326 3.94 13.73 -0.40
C HIS A 326 3.75 12.98 -1.73
N SER A 327 4.49 11.89 -1.96
CA SER A 327 4.38 11.10 -3.19
C SER A 327 3.11 10.26 -3.26
N CYS A 328 2.47 10.02 -2.11
CA CYS A 328 1.22 9.26 -1.98
C CYS A 328 1.36 7.75 -2.20
N HIS A 329 2.57 7.22 -2.40
CA HIS A 329 2.79 5.77 -2.51
C HIS A 329 2.28 5.03 -1.26
N ASN A 330 2.39 5.68 -0.10
CA ASN A 330 2.01 5.14 1.19
C ASN A 330 1.49 6.20 2.16
N VAL A 331 0.90 5.78 3.26
CA VAL A 331 0.46 6.64 4.37
C VAL A 331 0.82 6.00 5.70
N THR A 332 1.00 6.80 6.75
CA THR A 332 1.14 6.24 8.10
C THR A 332 -0.10 5.43 8.48
N ARG A 333 0.07 4.46 9.38
CA ARG A 333 -1.06 3.70 9.95
C ARG A 333 -2.17 4.61 10.51
N LYS A 334 -1.76 5.70 11.18
CA LYS A 334 -2.68 6.70 11.72
C LYS A 334 -3.49 7.39 10.62
N GLN A 335 -2.83 7.89 9.57
CA GLN A 335 -3.50 8.53 8.44
C GLN A 335 -4.47 7.56 7.73
N PHE A 336 -4.08 6.29 7.60
CA PHE A 336 -4.94 5.25 7.05
C PHE A 336 -6.20 5.05 7.91
N ASP A 337 -6.04 4.90 9.23
CA ASP A 337 -7.16 4.71 10.17
C ASP A 337 -8.06 5.96 10.28
N GLU A 338 -7.49 7.16 10.10
CA GLU A 338 -8.23 8.44 10.00
C GLU A 338 -8.92 8.63 8.64
N GLY A 339 -8.64 7.76 7.67
CA GLY A 339 -9.24 7.78 6.36
C GLY A 339 -8.74 8.89 5.44
N VAL A 340 -7.50 9.38 5.64
CA VAL A 340 -6.85 10.35 4.76
C VAL A 340 -6.94 9.90 3.30
N THR A 341 -7.14 10.84 2.39
CA THR A 341 -7.34 10.62 0.96
C THR A 341 -6.14 11.08 0.15
N TYR A 342 -5.95 10.50 -1.05
CA TYR A 342 -5.00 10.98 -2.05
C TYR A 342 -5.19 12.47 -2.32
N LEU A 343 -6.45 12.91 -2.48
CA LEU A 343 -6.78 14.30 -2.76
C LEU A 343 -6.31 15.24 -1.63
N GLN A 344 -6.49 14.86 -0.37
CA GLN A 344 -6.02 15.67 0.78
C GLN A 344 -4.51 15.81 0.79
N LEU A 345 -3.78 14.73 0.51
CA LEU A 345 -2.31 14.73 0.45
C LEU A 345 -1.82 15.62 -0.70
N MET A 346 -2.41 15.48 -1.89
CA MET A 346 -2.04 16.30 -3.04
C MET A 346 -2.43 17.77 -2.87
N ARG A 347 -3.55 18.09 -2.20
CA ARG A 347 -3.89 19.48 -1.86
C ARG A 347 -2.89 20.09 -0.87
N GLN A 348 -2.34 19.30 0.05
CA GLN A 348 -1.23 19.77 0.89
C GLN A 348 0.02 20.04 0.05
N ASN A 349 0.30 19.23 -0.98
CA ASN A 349 1.38 19.50 -1.92
C ASN A 349 1.17 20.81 -2.69
N VAL A 350 -0.06 21.15 -3.09
CA VAL A 350 -0.36 22.46 -3.72
C VAL A 350 0.10 23.61 -2.83
N GLU A 351 -0.22 23.58 -1.54
CA GLU A 351 0.15 24.64 -0.59
C GLU A 351 1.66 24.73 -0.39
N ASN A 352 2.34 23.58 -0.28
CA ASN A 352 3.79 23.55 -0.08
C ASN A 352 4.55 24.00 -1.35
N LEU A 353 4.09 23.59 -2.54
CA LEU A 353 4.64 24.05 -3.80
C LEU A 353 4.39 25.53 -4.05
N ARG A 354 3.21 26.05 -3.66
CA ARG A 354 2.93 27.48 -3.72
C ARG A 354 3.97 28.26 -2.94
N TYR A 355 4.25 27.86 -1.70
CA TYR A 355 5.31 28.49 -0.90
C TYR A 355 6.69 28.38 -1.57
N GLY A 356 7.04 27.21 -2.10
CA GLY A 356 8.38 26.97 -2.63
C GLY A 356 8.66 27.58 -4.01
N LEU A 357 7.61 27.92 -4.78
CA LEU A 357 7.73 28.49 -6.12
C LEU A 357 7.45 30.00 -6.18
N GLU A 358 6.90 30.61 -5.13
CA GLU A 358 6.82 32.08 -4.94
C GLU A 358 8.22 32.72 -4.77
#